data_AF-A0A0G1H1K1-F1
#
_entry.id   AF-A0A0G1H1K1-F1
#
_cell.length_a   1.000
_cell.length_b   1.000
_cell.length_c   1.000
_cell.angle_alpha   90.00
_cell.angle_beta   90.00
_cell.angle_gamma   90.00
#
_symmetry.space_group_name_H-M   'P 1'
#
loop_
_entity.id
_entity.type
_entity.pdbx_description
1 polymer ?
#
loop_
_entity_poly.entity_id
_entity_poly.type
_entity_poly.pdbx_seq_one_letter_code
_entity_poly.pdbx_strand_id
1 'polypeptide(L)'
;KLTIGAGISCLVAGDTLYVRQGFYSDIRTISIPGGTSWSNPVMIKAYPGEIVTVPALVFDRGAQYIIIDNFVIDGISAQGEGIWIGDSANHIRIQNSEIKNTYASGIGLSTNGVRPSDNNEFINLKIHDIGRAGGCDPNIPCPPESQVDQPPGYGRAHALYISTANNVFDHLEIYNIGEYGFHVYAGTPNNNVIKNSRVSNVGLNPTRRGWRYGQGMTIYGSGNEVYNNIVFNNLGSGDDVVGGIDISASTNSKIYNNIVYNNGPYPGGINMGGAGNMVKNNIVYQNTGGDIVDVNGQGGTEVFSNNLCTQVSAKCAVAGDPKFVNPASGDFHLQSTSPAINAGVNLGSPYDKDFDGVSRPQGSAYDIGAYEYGGTVSPTPISTPTPTPTLTTTTTLPPAPTGLSAVCSTSGNQVTVSWSPVSSATSYYLRIDDTTNNTAQSWYNGDPDIYLDQYALISYTGAVTSGRTYSWWVHGANTAGIGSSSSGSFTCNPSVTTSPASTKFSINDRVQVSSGPLNVRQTANGTLLGTQTTGALGTVTGGPTNTGGFNWWNINYDSGADGWSVEDYLVKYTVAPSPTPTPTPTPTPHLLLSPNRRHYK
;
A
#
# COMPACT_ATOMS: atom_id res chain seq x y z
N LYS A 1 -6.26 13.53 7.47
CA LYS A 1 -5.24 13.32 8.55
C LYS A 1 -3.86 13.57 7.94
N LEU A 2 -2.82 13.82 8.74
CA LEU A 2 -1.47 14.13 8.22
C LEU A 2 -0.64 12.89 7.83
N THR A 3 -0.98 11.71 8.34
CA THR A 3 -0.39 10.42 7.94
C THR A 3 -1.48 9.45 7.53
N ILE A 4 -1.12 8.44 6.72
CA ILE A 4 -2.06 7.39 6.32
C ILE A 4 -2.49 6.57 7.55
N GLY A 5 -1.57 6.29 8.49
CA GLY A 5 -1.91 5.54 9.70
C GLY A 5 -2.90 6.23 10.62
N ALA A 6 -2.80 7.55 10.76
CA ALA A 6 -3.79 8.31 11.51
C ALA A 6 -5.16 8.36 10.81
N GLY A 7 -5.19 8.15 9.48
CA GLY A 7 -6.42 7.93 8.71
C GLY A 7 -6.99 6.54 8.97
N ILE A 8 -6.17 5.51 8.81
CA ILE A 8 -6.55 4.10 8.99
C ILE A 8 -7.08 3.83 10.39
N SER A 9 -6.49 4.42 11.43
CA SER A 9 -6.93 4.23 12.83
C SER A 9 -8.33 4.77 13.13
N CYS A 10 -8.91 5.57 12.23
CA CYS A 10 -10.26 6.09 12.37
C CYS A 10 -11.31 5.23 11.64
N LEU A 11 -10.89 4.25 10.84
CA LEU A 11 -11.80 3.50 9.97
C LEU A 11 -12.61 2.48 10.75
N VAL A 12 -13.89 2.39 10.40
CA VAL A 12 -14.79 1.29 10.75
C VAL A 12 -15.42 0.71 9.48
N ALA A 13 -16.07 -0.45 9.59
CA ALA A 13 -16.69 -1.12 8.46
C ALA A 13 -17.66 -0.20 7.70
N GLY A 14 -17.47 -0.09 6.38
CA GLY A 14 -18.21 0.81 5.50
C GLY A 14 -17.47 2.11 5.15
N ASP A 15 -16.43 2.46 5.91
CA ASP A 15 -15.70 3.69 5.69
C ASP A 15 -14.81 3.63 4.44
N THR A 16 -14.61 4.80 3.83
CA THR A 16 -13.65 5.00 2.74
C THR A 16 -12.62 6.05 3.15
N LEU A 17 -11.34 5.66 3.12
CA LEU A 17 -10.20 6.57 3.23
C LEU A 17 -9.69 6.95 1.84
N TYR A 18 -9.76 8.23 1.49
CA TYR A 18 -9.05 8.77 0.34
C TYR A 18 -7.66 9.26 0.75
N VAL A 19 -6.65 8.72 0.08
CA VAL A 19 -5.24 9.01 0.32
C VAL A 19 -4.72 9.91 -0.78
N ARG A 20 -4.17 11.06 -0.40
CA ARG A 20 -3.57 12.02 -1.35
C ARG A 20 -2.20 11.53 -1.81
N GLN A 21 -1.72 12.05 -2.93
CA GLN A 21 -0.42 11.75 -3.52
C GLN A 21 0.70 11.79 -2.49
N GLY A 22 1.55 10.77 -2.50
CA GLY A 22 2.69 10.68 -1.60
C GLY A 22 3.24 9.27 -1.48
N PHE A 23 4.38 9.18 -0.79
CA PHE A 23 4.98 7.92 -0.39
C PHE A 23 4.69 7.65 1.08
N TYR A 24 4.09 6.50 1.39
CA TYR A 24 3.65 6.14 2.74
C TYR A 24 4.24 4.81 3.17
N SER A 25 5.33 4.84 3.94
CA SER A 25 6.02 3.64 4.42
C SER A 25 5.44 3.06 5.71
N ASP A 26 4.71 3.87 6.49
CA ASP A 26 4.11 3.48 7.77
C ASP A 26 2.99 2.45 7.60
N ILE A 27 2.28 2.43 6.47
CA ILE A 27 1.17 1.49 6.22
C ILE A 27 1.56 0.02 6.40
N ARG A 28 2.83 -0.34 6.16
CA ARG A 28 3.34 -1.71 6.27
C ARG A 28 3.22 -2.28 7.69
N THR A 29 3.23 -1.43 8.72
CA THR A 29 3.19 -1.86 10.13
C THR A 29 1.84 -1.64 10.79
N ILE A 30 0.85 -1.14 10.04
CA ILE A 30 -0.46 -0.77 10.56
C ILE A 30 -1.46 -1.88 10.28
N SER A 31 -2.14 -2.35 11.33
CA SER A 31 -3.30 -3.22 11.17
C SER A 31 -4.47 -2.41 10.64
N ILE A 32 -4.95 -2.76 9.44
CA ILE A 32 -6.11 -2.13 8.82
C ILE A 32 -7.38 -2.74 9.44
N PRO A 33 -8.29 -1.93 10.02
CA PRO A 33 -9.57 -2.42 10.48
C PRO A 33 -10.34 -3.11 9.36
N GLY A 34 -10.91 -4.28 9.64
CA GLY A 34 -11.70 -5.04 8.67
C GLY A 34 -13.12 -4.52 8.49
N GLY A 35 -13.70 -4.81 7.33
CA GLY A 35 -15.13 -4.67 7.08
C GLY A 35 -15.95 -5.84 7.63
N THR A 36 -17.24 -5.86 7.30
CA THR A 36 -18.18 -6.94 7.72
C THR A 36 -18.72 -7.77 6.56
N SER A 37 -18.66 -7.25 5.33
CA SER A 37 -19.07 -7.92 4.09
C SER A 37 -18.57 -7.15 2.88
N TRP A 38 -18.69 -7.68 1.66
CA TRP A 38 -18.42 -6.92 0.43
C TRP A 38 -19.38 -5.75 0.20
N SER A 39 -20.57 -5.76 0.81
CA SER A 39 -21.48 -4.61 0.83
C SER A 39 -21.14 -3.57 1.90
N ASN A 40 -20.27 -3.92 2.85
CA ASN A 40 -19.82 -3.04 3.92
C ASN A 40 -18.31 -3.22 4.21
N PRO A 41 -17.43 -3.02 3.21
CA PRO A 41 -15.99 -3.19 3.36
C PRO A 41 -15.36 -1.95 4.00
N VAL A 42 -14.13 -2.07 4.48
CA VAL A 42 -13.26 -0.90 4.65
C VAL A 42 -12.54 -0.67 3.33
N MET A 43 -12.55 0.57 2.85
CA MET A 43 -11.95 0.92 1.56
C MET A 43 -10.86 1.96 1.75
N ILE A 44 -9.68 1.72 1.17
CA ILE A 44 -8.56 2.67 1.13
C ILE A 44 -8.22 2.89 -0.33
N LYS A 45 -8.35 4.14 -0.80
CA LYS A 45 -8.20 4.50 -2.21
C LYS A 45 -7.24 5.65 -2.39
N ALA A 46 -6.48 5.66 -3.47
CA ALA A 46 -5.86 6.90 -3.92
C ALA A 46 -6.94 7.92 -4.29
N TYR A 47 -6.67 9.20 -4.02
CA TYR A 47 -7.51 10.29 -4.48
C TYR A 47 -7.52 10.30 -6.03
N PRO A 48 -8.67 10.55 -6.69
CA PRO A 48 -8.74 10.48 -8.15
C PRO A 48 -7.67 11.33 -8.85
N GLY A 49 -6.92 10.73 -9.77
CA GLY A 49 -5.84 11.39 -10.52
C GLY A 49 -4.50 11.51 -9.76
N GLU A 50 -4.44 11.05 -8.51
CA GLU A 50 -3.24 11.12 -7.67
C GLU A 50 -2.57 9.75 -7.54
N ILE A 51 -1.24 9.74 -7.44
CA ILE A 51 -0.43 8.52 -7.30
C ILE A 51 -0.06 8.34 -5.83
N VAL A 52 -0.49 7.23 -5.23
CA VAL A 52 -0.14 6.84 -3.88
C VAL A 52 0.83 5.67 -3.94
N THR A 53 2.03 5.87 -3.41
CA THR A 53 3.08 4.84 -3.40
C THR A 53 3.30 4.28 -2.00
N VAL A 54 3.37 2.96 -1.89
CA VAL A 54 3.68 2.25 -0.65
C VAL A 54 4.76 1.19 -0.92
N PRO A 55 5.63 0.87 0.04
CA PRO A 55 6.70 -0.11 -0.19
C PRO A 55 6.21 -1.55 -0.19
N ALA A 56 5.18 -1.84 0.62
CA ALA A 56 4.53 -3.15 0.72
C ALA A 56 3.20 -3.02 1.48
N LEU A 57 2.34 -4.04 1.35
CA LEU A 57 1.11 -4.20 2.12
C LEU A 57 1.12 -5.57 2.82
N VAL A 58 0.69 -5.59 4.08
CA VAL A 58 0.65 -6.81 4.89
C VAL A 58 -0.75 -6.94 5.51
N PHE A 59 -1.40 -8.06 5.25
CA PHE A 59 -2.67 -8.45 5.84
C PHE A 59 -2.46 -9.70 6.68
N ASP A 60 -2.66 -9.54 7.99
CA ASP A 60 -2.44 -10.58 8.99
C ASP A 60 -3.63 -10.63 9.98
N ARG A 61 -3.53 -11.51 10.99
CA ARG A 61 -4.42 -11.51 12.17
C ARG A 61 -5.92 -11.50 11.85
N GLY A 62 -6.33 -12.21 10.79
CA GLY A 62 -7.74 -12.31 10.40
C GLY A 62 -8.32 -11.03 9.80
N ALA A 63 -7.51 -10.13 9.27
CA ALA A 63 -7.98 -8.98 8.50
C ALA A 63 -8.91 -9.44 7.36
N GLN A 64 -10.05 -8.76 7.19
CA GLN A 64 -11.07 -9.18 6.22
C GLN A 64 -11.96 -8.05 5.71
N TYR A 65 -12.51 -8.24 4.51
CA TYR A 65 -13.37 -7.27 3.81
C TYR A 65 -12.71 -5.90 3.68
N ILE A 66 -11.49 -5.89 3.16
CA ILE A 66 -10.70 -4.69 2.91
C ILE A 66 -10.46 -4.55 1.41
N ILE A 67 -10.63 -3.33 0.90
CA ILE A 67 -10.36 -2.99 -0.51
C ILE A 67 -9.23 -1.96 -0.56
N ILE A 68 -8.16 -2.29 -1.29
CA ILE A 68 -7.11 -1.34 -1.69
C ILE A 68 -7.29 -1.03 -3.17
N ASP A 69 -7.39 0.26 -3.51
CA ASP A 69 -7.71 0.70 -4.86
C ASP A 69 -6.77 1.81 -5.35
N ASN A 70 -6.18 1.60 -6.53
CA ASN A 70 -5.34 2.56 -7.25
C ASN A 70 -4.03 2.95 -6.51
N PHE A 71 -3.33 1.95 -5.96
CA PHE A 71 -2.03 2.12 -5.31
C PHE A 71 -0.89 1.66 -6.23
N VAL A 72 0.28 2.28 -6.06
CA VAL A 72 1.56 1.76 -6.56
C VAL A 72 2.30 1.12 -5.39
N ILE A 73 2.43 -0.20 -5.40
CA ILE A 73 3.21 -0.97 -4.44
C ILE A 73 4.62 -1.14 -5.02
N ASP A 74 5.55 -0.29 -4.61
CA ASP A 74 6.93 -0.25 -5.13
C ASP A 74 7.91 -0.81 -4.10
N GLY A 75 8.31 -2.07 -4.32
CA GLY A 75 9.18 -2.84 -3.44
C GLY A 75 10.65 -2.44 -3.46
N ILE A 76 11.05 -1.37 -4.16
CA ILE A 76 12.47 -0.98 -4.32
C ILE A 76 13.21 -0.78 -2.98
N SER A 77 12.48 -0.45 -1.92
CA SER A 77 13.00 -0.23 -0.56
C SER A 77 12.61 -1.33 0.44
N ALA A 78 11.94 -2.40 0.01
CA ALA A 78 11.41 -3.45 0.87
C ALA A 78 12.03 -4.83 0.55
N GLN A 79 12.34 -5.60 1.60
CA GLN A 79 13.00 -6.91 1.51
C GLN A 79 12.06 -8.12 1.40
N GLY A 80 10.75 -7.89 1.30
CA GLY A 80 9.73 -8.95 1.31
C GLY A 80 8.80 -8.85 0.12
N GLU A 81 7.69 -9.59 0.18
CA GLU A 81 6.66 -9.54 -0.83
C GLU A 81 6.06 -8.13 -0.93
N GLY A 82 5.64 -7.74 -2.14
CA GLY A 82 4.91 -6.49 -2.32
C GLY A 82 3.59 -6.51 -1.55
N ILE A 83 2.88 -7.63 -1.62
CA ILE A 83 1.66 -7.87 -0.85
C ILE A 83 1.76 -9.24 -0.17
N TRP A 84 1.63 -9.26 1.15
CA TRP A 84 1.53 -10.49 1.93
C TRP A 84 0.14 -10.64 2.53
N ILE A 85 -0.51 -11.78 2.30
CA ILE A 85 -1.77 -12.15 2.95
C ILE A 85 -1.56 -13.49 3.65
N GLY A 86 -1.63 -13.45 4.98
CA GLY A 86 -1.38 -14.62 5.83
C GLY A 86 -2.21 -14.57 7.12
N ASP A 87 -1.94 -15.52 8.01
CA ASP A 87 -2.50 -15.55 9.37
C ASP A 87 -4.03 -15.39 9.42
N SER A 88 -4.73 -16.14 8.57
CA SER A 88 -6.19 -16.14 8.42
C SER A 88 -6.81 -14.88 7.81
N ALA A 89 -6.00 -13.93 7.32
CA ALA A 89 -6.54 -12.82 6.55
C ALA A 89 -7.22 -13.33 5.27
N ASN A 90 -8.41 -12.84 4.96
CA ASN A 90 -9.29 -13.38 3.90
C ASN A 90 -10.22 -12.27 3.38
N HIS A 91 -10.90 -12.45 2.25
CA HIS A 91 -11.75 -11.39 1.67
C HIS A 91 -11.03 -10.04 1.54
N ILE A 92 -9.77 -10.07 1.10
CA ILE A 92 -9.01 -8.88 0.73
C ILE A 92 -9.12 -8.69 -0.77
N ARG A 93 -9.46 -7.48 -1.21
CA ARG A 93 -9.46 -7.12 -2.63
C ARG A 93 -8.40 -6.07 -2.92
N ILE A 94 -7.51 -6.38 -3.84
CA ILE A 94 -6.58 -5.41 -4.42
C ILE A 94 -7.05 -5.14 -5.84
N GLN A 95 -7.26 -3.88 -6.18
CA GLN A 95 -7.77 -3.51 -7.49
C GLN A 95 -7.10 -2.27 -8.10
N ASN A 96 -7.08 -2.22 -9.43
CA ASN A 96 -6.57 -1.08 -10.23
C ASN A 96 -5.17 -0.63 -9.81
N SER A 97 -4.34 -1.54 -9.31
CA SER A 97 -3.08 -1.22 -8.64
C SER A 97 -1.89 -1.81 -9.38
N GLU A 98 -0.71 -1.22 -9.16
CA GLU A 98 0.56 -1.65 -9.75
C GLU A 98 1.46 -2.22 -8.64
N ILE A 99 2.08 -3.38 -8.88
CA ILE A 99 3.07 -3.99 -7.99
C ILE A 99 4.36 -4.11 -8.78
N LYS A 100 5.46 -3.55 -8.26
CA LYS A 100 6.75 -3.61 -8.94
C LYS A 100 7.99 -3.59 -8.06
N ASN A 101 9.13 -3.89 -8.68
CA ASN A 101 10.48 -3.74 -8.12
C ASN A 101 10.74 -4.51 -6.82
N THR A 102 9.97 -5.56 -6.53
CA THR A 102 10.17 -6.35 -5.32
C THR A 102 11.39 -7.26 -5.48
N TYR A 103 12.10 -7.49 -4.37
CA TYR A 103 13.12 -8.54 -4.31
C TYR A 103 12.47 -9.92 -4.19
N ALA A 104 11.46 -10.07 -3.33
CA ALA A 104 10.68 -11.31 -3.22
C ALA A 104 9.50 -11.32 -4.20
N SER A 105 8.54 -12.22 -3.99
CA SER A 105 7.34 -12.34 -4.85
C SER A 105 6.48 -11.07 -4.82
N GLY A 106 5.76 -10.80 -5.90
CA GLY A 106 4.84 -9.66 -5.96
C GLY A 106 3.73 -9.81 -4.92
N ILE A 107 3.05 -10.96 -4.93
CA ILE A 107 1.96 -11.30 -4.02
C ILE A 107 2.18 -12.70 -3.43
N GLY A 108 2.14 -12.81 -2.10
CA GLY A 108 2.22 -14.08 -1.37
C GLY A 108 0.94 -14.39 -0.61
N LEU A 109 0.34 -15.56 -0.87
CA LEU A 109 -0.81 -16.12 -0.16
C LEU A 109 -0.40 -17.41 0.57
N SER A 110 -0.31 -17.36 1.89
CA SER A 110 0.15 -18.48 2.71
C SER A 110 -0.97 -19.17 3.49
N THR A 111 -0.85 -20.48 3.69
CA THR A 111 -1.71 -21.26 4.59
C THR A 111 -1.15 -21.43 6.01
N ASN A 112 0.14 -21.13 6.25
CA ASN A 112 0.88 -21.34 7.51
C ASN A 112 0.50 -22.64 8.28
N GLY A 113 0.04 -23.68 7.57
CA GLY A 113 -0.33 -25.00 8.08
C GLY A 113 -1.56 -25.11 9.01
N VAL A 114 -2.22 -24.02 9.43
CA VAL A 114 -3.32 -24.10 10.43
C VAL A 114 -4.54 -23.22 10.12
N ARG A 115 -4.38 -22.10 9.41
CA ARG A 115 -5.49 -21.17 9.11
C ARG A 115 -5.32 -20.59 7.71
N PRO A 116 -6.09 -21.06 6.72
CA PRO A 116 -5.88 -20.67 5.34
C PRO A 116 -6.37 -19.23 5.07
N SER A 117 -5.57 -18.47 4.32
CA SER A 117 -5.90 -17.13 3.85
C SER A 117 -6.61 -17.19 2.49
N ASP A 118 -7.79 -17.80 2.48
CA ASP A 118 -8.61 -18.05 1.29
C ASP A 118 -9.48 -16.83 0.89
N ASN A 119 -10.18 -16.93 -0.25
CA ASN A 119 -11.25 -16.00 -0.66
C ASN A 119 -10.80 -14.56 -0.94
N ASN A 120 -9.63 -14.36 -1.54
CA ASN A 120 -9.12 -13.03 -1.90
C ASN A 120 -9.33 -12.73 -3.39
N GLU A 121 -9.34 -11.44 -3.74
CA GLU A 121 -9.61 -10.97 -5.10
C GLU A 121 -8.52 -9.99 -5.57
N PHE A 122 -7.98 -10.25 -6.75
CA PHE A 122 -6.95 -9.45 -7.40
C PHE A 122 -7.46 -9.07 -8.78
N ILE A 123 -7.77 -7.79 -8.99
CA ILE A 123 -8.55 -7.35 -10.14
C ILE A 123 -7.85 -6.17 -10.82
N ASN A 124 -7.63 -6.27 -12.14
CA ASN A 124 -7.05 -5.18 -12.92
C ASN A 124 -5.71 -4.70 -12.33
N LEU A 125 -4.77 -5.63 -12.16
CA LEU A 125 -3.45 -5.31 -11.60
C LEU A 125 -2.37 -5.42 -12.65
N LYS A 126 -1.36 -4.55 -12.50
CA LYS A 126 -0.11 -4.66 -13.23
C LYS A 126 0.97 -5.16 -12.29
N ILE A 127 1.60 -6.29 -12.59
CA ILE A 127 2.62 -6.91 -11.74
C ILE A 127 3.88 -7.11 -12.57
N HIS A 128 4.95 -6.37 -12.27
CA HIS A 128 6.14 -6.44 -13.10
C HIS A 128 7.45 -6.09 -12.40
N ASP A 129 8.56 -6.44 -13.05
CA ASP A 129 9.91 -6.20 -12.53
C ASP A 129 10.09 -6.81 -11.13
N ILE A 130 9.62 -8.04 -10.98
CA ILE A 130 9.61 -8.81 -9.73
C ILE A 130 10.83 -9.73 -9.70
N GLY A 131 11.47 -9.85 -8.54
CA GLY A 131 12.64 -10.70 -8.35
C GLY A 131 13.96 -10.05 -8.70
N ARG A 132 14.08 -8.73 -8.51
CA ARG A 132 15.31 -7.97 -8.77
C ARG A 132 16.52 -8.59 -8.07
N ALA A 133 17.70 -8.49 -8.70
CA ALA A 133 18.97 -9.01 -8.19
C ALA A 133 18.97 -10.50 -7.78
N GLY A 134 18.15 -11.31 -8.45
CA GLY A 134 18.08 -12.74 -8.16
C GLY A 134 17.34 -13.04 -6.86
N GLY A 135 16.25 -12.32 -6.58
CA GLY A 135 15.32 -12.67 -5.50
C GLY A 135 15.68 -12.13 -4.11
N CYS A 136 16.77 -11.38 -3.97
CA CYS A 136 17.17 -10.76 -2.71
C CYS A 136 18.11 -9.56 -2.93
N ASP A 137 18.21 -8.67 -1.95
CA ASP A 137 19.05 -7.47 -2.04
C ASP A 137 20.54 -7.82 -1.99
N PRO A 138 21.36 -7.35 -2.95
CA PRO A 138 22.80 -7.61 -2.97
C PRO A 138 23.57 -7.01 -1.80
N ASN A 139 22.99 -6.03 -1.08
CA ASN A 139 23.62 -5.37 0.08
C ASN A 139 23.18 -5.94 1.43
N ILE A 140 22.25 -6.90 1.46
CA ILE A 140 21.76 -7.54 2.69
C ILE A 140 21.98 -9.06 2.56
N PRO A 141 22.54 -9.74 3.58
CA PRO A 141 22.67 -11.20 3.55
C PRO A 141 21.31 -11.86 3.35
N CYS A 142 21.12 -12.58 2.25
CA CYS A 142 19.87 -13.30 2.01
C CYS A 142 19.68 -14.38 3.09
N PRO A 143 18.44 -14.64 3.54
CA PRO A 143 18.18 -15.50 4.68
C PRO A 143 18.83 -16.89 4.50
N PRO A 144 19.43 -17.46 5.57
CA PRO A 144 20.11 -18.75 5.48
C PRO A 144 19.14 -19.87 5.09
N GLU A 145 19.65 -20.78 4.26
CA GLU A 145 18.94 -21.92 3.65
C GLU A 145 18.04 -22.67 4.65
N SER A 146 16.73 -22.62 4.42
CA SER A 146 15.88 -23.77 4.72
C SER A 146 15.05 -24.07 3.48
N GLN A 147 15.59 -24.98 2.67
CA GLN A 147 15.04 -25.75 1.52
C GLN A 147 16.11 -25.79 0.43
N VAL A 148 17.12 -26.65 0.67
CA VAL A 148 18.10 -27.25 -0.26
C VAL A 148 18.01 -26.72 -1.70
N ASP A 149 18.85 -25.74 -2.07
CA ASP A 149 19.55 -25.67 -3.38
C ASP A 149 19.98 -24.26 -3.86
N GLN A 150 19.60 -23.13 -3.25
CA GLN A 150 19.95 -21.79 -3.80
C GLN A 150 20.46 -20.78 -2.72
N PRO A 151 21.53 -19.99 -2.95
CA PRO A 151 22.06 -18.97 -2.07
C PRO A 151 21.54 -17.58 -2.44
N PRO A 152 21.97 -16.56 -1.67
CA PRO A 152 22.00 -15.18 -2.11
C PRO A 152 22.33 -14.99 -3.62
N GLY A 153 21.46 -14.28 -4.35
CA GLY A 153 21.67 -13.87 -5.75
C GLY A 153 21.08 -14.78 -6.83
N TYR A 154 20.37 -15.86 -6.45
CA TYR A 154 19.66 -16.74 -7.39
C TYR A 154 18.19 -16.87 -6.97
N GLY A 155 17.28 -16.45 -7.85
CA GLY A 155 15.95 -15.99 -7.44
C GLY A 155 14.86 -17.07 -7.37
N ARG A 156 14.03 -16.98 -6.32
CA ARG A 156 12.76 -17.69 -6.12
C ARG A 156 11.55 -16.74 -6.08
N ALA A 157 11.54 -15.72 -6.92
CA ALA A 157 10.57 -14.63 -6.85
C ALA A 157 9.54 -14.76 -7.96
N HIS A 158 8.27 -14.90 -7.56
CA HIS A 158 7.13 -15.11 -8.44
C HIS A 158 6.29 -13.84 -8.51
N ALA A 159 5.53 -13.61 -9.58
CA ALA A 159 4.51 -12.57 -9.53
C ALA A 159 3.47 -12.92 -8.46
N LEU A 160 2.97 -14.16 -8.46
CA LEU A 160 2.07 -14.68 -7.42
C LEU A 160 2.53 -16.04 -6.89
N TYR A 161 2.66 -16.15 -5.58
CA TYR A 161 2.85 -17.42 -4.86
C TYR A 161 1.57 -17.77 -4.09
N ILE A 162 0.90 -18.85 -4.49
CA ILE A 162 -0.48 -19.15 -4.05
C ILE A 162 -0.52 -20.54 -3.43
N SER A 163 -0.81 -20.58 -2.13
CA SER A 163 -1.03 -21.84 -1.40
C SER A 163 -2.46 -22.02 -0.87
N THR A 164 -3.33 -21.05 -1.15
CA THR A 164 -4.68 -20.91 -0.60
C THR A 164 -5.76 -21.14 -1.67
N ALA A 165 -7.00 -21.33 -1.24
CA ALA A 165 -8.14 -21.69 -2.05
C ALA A 165 -9.11 -20.53 -2.32
N ASN A 166 -9.99 -20.72 -3.31
CA ASN A 166 -11.14 -19.86 -3.62
C ASN A 166 -10.76 -18.39 -3.92
N ASN A 167 -9.54 -18.14 -4.40
CA ASN A 167 -9.13 -16.79 -4.79
C ASN A 167 -9.53 -16.49 -6.25
N VAL A 168 -9.68 -15.21 -6.57
CA VAL A 168 -9.98 -14.72 -7.92
C VAL A 168 -8.86 -13.81 -8.39
N PHE A 169 -8.36 -14.09 -9.60
CA PHE A 169 -7.37 -13.29 -10.31
C PHE A 169 -7.96 -12.94 -11.67
N ASP A 170 -8.21 -11.65 -11.91
CA ASP A 170 -8.98 -11.18 -13.05
C ASP A 170 -8.34 -9.94 -13.68
N HIS A 171 -8.16 -9.93 -15.00
CA HIS A 171 -7.53 -8.81 -15.73
C HIS A 171 -6.13 -8.46 -15.21
N LEU A 172 -5.29 -9.44 -14.91
CA LEU A 172 -3.90 -9.18 -14.51
C LEU A 172 -3.00 -9.03 -15.73
N GLU A 173 -2.12 -8.04 -15.71
CA GLU A 173 -1.00 -7.90 -16.65
C GLU A 173 0.31 -8.20 -15.91
N ILE A 174 0.92 -9.34 -16.24
CA ILE A 174 2.12 -9.86 -15.56
C ILE A 174 3.28 -9.96 -16.54
N TYR A 175 4.39 -9.30 -16.24
CA TYR A 175 5.59 -9.39 -17.06
C TYR A 175 6.89 -9.04 -16.34
N ASN A 176 8.04 -9.39 -16.93
CA ASN A 176 9.37 -9.18 -16.34
C ASN A 176 9.50 -9.82 -14.95
N ILE A 177 9.27 -11.13 -14.89
CA ILE A 177 9.26 -11.86 -13.62
C ILE A 177 10.48 -12.75 -13.50
N GLY A 178 11.10 -12.72 -12.32
CA GLY A 178 12.28 -13.52 -12.00
C GLY A 178 12.07 -15.01 -12.26
N GLU A 179 10.96 -15.59 -11.80
CA GLU A 179 10.69 -17.02 -11.94
C GLU A 179 9.30 -17.30 -12.54
N TYR A 180 8.25 -17.44 -11.74
CA TYR A 180 6.92 -17.84 -12.20
C TYR A 180 5.96 -16.66 -12.27
N GLY A 181 5.09 -16.62 -13.29
CA GLY A 181 3.96 -15.70 -13.31
C GLY A 181 2.96 -16.07 -12.21
N PHE A 182 2.29 -17.21 -12.39
CA PHE A 182 1.50 -17.83 -11.34
C PHE A 182 2.20 -19.08 -10.81
N HIS A 183 2.39 -19.16 -9.50
CA HIS A 183 2.89 -20.35 -8.81
C HIS A 183 1.83 -20.85 -7.82
N VAL A 184 0.78 -21.49 -8.37
CA VAL A 184 -0.27 -22.17 -7.59
C VAL A 184 0.25 -23.57 -7.29
N TYR A 185 0.77 -23.80 -6.08
CA TYR A 185 1.68 -24.94 -5.85
C TYR A 185 1.44 -25.71 -4.54
N ALA A 186 1.60 -25.06 -3.38
CA ALA A 186 1.66 -25.76 -2.09
C ALA A 186 0.34 -25.72 -1.31
N GLY A 187 0.21 -26.58 -0.29
CA GLY A 187 -0.92 -26.55 0.63
C GLY A 187 -2.20 -27.11 0.01
N THR A 188 -3.27 -26.32 -0.01
CA THR A 188 -4.58 -26.71 -0.57
C THR A 188 -5.08 -25.67 -1.59
N PRO A 189 -4.37 -25.45 -2.71
CA PRO A 189 -4.64 -24.34 -3.60
C PRO A 189 -5.77 -24.69 -4.59
N ASN A 190 -6.96 -24.90 -4.05
CA ASN A 190 -8.11 -25.43 -4.78
C ASN A 190 -9.10 -24.33 -5.18
N ASN A 191 -9.87 -24.58 -6.24
CA ASN A 191 -10.99 -23.74 -6.65
C ASN A 191 -10.62 -22.26 -6.89
N ASN A 192 -9.37 -21.99 -7.24
CA ASN A 192 -8.94 -20.65 -7.65
C ASN A 192 -9.42 -20.38 -9.07
N VAL A 193 -9.78 -19.13 -9.35
CA VAL A 193 -10.21 -18.66 -10.67
C VAL A 193 -9.18 -17.68 -11.21
N ILE A 194 -8.52 -18.03 -12.30
CA ILE A 194 -7.56 -17.19 -13.03
C ILE A 194 -8.16 -16.91 -14.40
N LYS A 195 -8.49 -15.65 -14.67
CA LYS A 195 -9.19 -15.29 -15.90
C LYS A 195 -8.80 -13.96 -16.49
N ASN A 196 -9.03 -13.80 -17.78
CA ASN A 196 -8.83 -12.56 -18.55
C ASN A 196 -7.45 -11.93 -18.33
N SER A 197 -6.43 -12.74 -18.03
CA SER A 197 -5.11 -12.25 -17.61
C SER A 197 -4.06 -12.53 -18.67
N ARG A 198 -3.03 -11.67 -18.70
CA ARG A 198 -1.90 -11.74 -19.63
C ARG A 198 -0.63 -12.01 -18.84
N VAL A 199 0.13 -13.03 -19.26
CA VAL A 199 1.38 -13.41 -18.61
C VAL A 199 2.48 -13.60 -19.65
N SER A 200 3.56 -12.83 -19.51
CA SER A 200 4.68 -12.86 -20.45
C SER A 200 6.02 -12.60 -19.79
N ASN A 201 7.10 -12.91 -20.49
CA ASN A 201 8.46 -12.58 -20.07
C ASN A 201 8.78 -12.95 -18.60
N VAL A 202 8.47 -14.20 -18.22
CA VAL A 202 8.84 -14.79 -16.93
C VAL A 202 10.08 -15.67 -17.06
N GLY A 203 10.62 -16.13 -15.92
CA GLY A 203 11.81 -16.98 -15.89
C GLY A 203 13.09 -16.24 -16.27
N LEU A 204 13.26 -15.02 -15.79
CA LEU A 204 14.40 -14.16 -16.09
C LEU A 204 15.64 -14.43 -15.23
N ASN A 205 15.46 -14.98 -14.03
CA ASN A 205 16.55 -15.19 -13.09
C ASN A 205 17.20 -16.56 -13.29
N PRO A 206 18.54 -16.63 -13.41
CA PRO A 206 19.25 -17.90 -13.41
C PRO A 206 19.24 -18.53 -12.01
N THR A 207 19.36 -19.85 -11.98
CA THR A 207 19.70 -20.63 -10.79
C THR A 207 21.21 -20.78 -10.65
N ARG A 208 21.69 -21.23 -9.49
CA ARG A 208 23.11 -21.61 -9.26
C ARG A 208 23.68 -22.52 -10.33
N ARG A 209 22.83 -23.36 -10.90
CA ARG A 209 23.22 -24.38 -11.88
C ARG A 209 23.36 -23.80 -13.30
N GLY A 210 23.08 -22.50 -13.49
CA GLY A 210 23.24 -21.78 -14.76
C GLY A 210 21.98 -21.71 -15.63
N TRP A 211 20.94 -22.48 -15.29
CA TRP A 211 19.67 -22.56 -16.01
C TRP A 211 18.57 -21.80 -15.30
N ARG A 212 17.51 -21.43 -16.00
CA ARG A 212 16.37 -20.64 -15.49
C ARG A 212 15.15 -21.53 -15.24
N TYR A 213 14.30 -21.11 -14.30
CA TYR A 213 12.98 -21.71 -14.03
C TYR A 213 11.91 -20.64 -14.20
N GLY A 214 10.76 -21.00 -14.74
CA GLY A 214 9.65 -20.06 -14.85
C GLY A 214 8.57 -20.49 -15.82
N GLN A 215 7.47 -21.00 -15.30
CA GLN A 215 6.26 -21.14 -16.09
C GLN A 215 5.47 -19.82 -16.05
N GLY A 216 4.82 -19.49 -17.16
CA GLY A 216 3.80 -18.44 -17.17
C GLY A 216 2.74 -18.74 -16.10
N MET A 217 2.28 -19.99 -16.07
CA MET A 217 1.35 -20.45 -15.03
C MET A 217 1.63 -21.89 -14.61
N THR A 218 1.88 -22.12 -13.33
CA THR A 218 1.83 -23.44 -12.71
C THR A 218 0.56 -23.55 -11.88
N ILE A 219 -0.23 -24.59 -12.14
CA ILE A 219 -1.58 -24.80 -11.60
C ILE A 219 -1.63 -26.16 -10.94
N TYR A 220 -1.47 -26.20 -9.62
CA TYR A 220 -1.61 -27.41 -8.82
C TYR A 220 -2.91 -27.37 -8.00
N GLY A 221 -3.25 -28.48 -7.35
CA GLY A 221 -4.48 -28.60 -6.56
C GLY A 221 -5.66 -29.06 -7.40
N SER A 222 -6.88 -28.81 -6.94
CA SER A 222 -8.10 -29.34 -7.55
C SER A 222 -9.14 -28.27 -7.86
N GLY A 223 -9.89 -28.45 -8.95
CA GLY A 223 -11.06 -27.64 -9.26
C GLY A 223 -10.75 -26.20 -9.67
N ASN A 224 -9.50 -25.90 -10.04
CA ASN A 224 -9.11 -24.57 -10.48
C ASN A 224 -9.71 -24.26 -11.86
N GLU A 225 -10.03 -23.00 -12.12
CA GLU A 225 -10.53 -22.53 -13.40
C GLU A 225 -9.55 -21.53 -14.01
N VAL A 226 -8.99 -21.87 -15.17
CA VAL A 226 -8.02 -21.06 -15.90
C VAL A 226 -8.59 -20.80 -17.27
N TYR A 227 -9.15 -19.61 -17.50
CA TYR A 227 -9.82 -19.32 -18.76
C TYR A 227 -9.67 -17.90 -19.30
N ASN A 228 -9.77 -17.77 -20.62
CA ASN A 228 -9.55 -16.49 -21.32
C ASN A 228 -8.20 -15.85 -20.96
N ASN A 229 -7.17 -16.63 -20.64
CA ASN A 229 -5.85 -16.07 -20.37
C ASN A 229 -4.98 -16.11 -21.62
N ILE A 230 -4.00 -15.21 -21.66
CA ILE A 230 -3.01 -15.11 -22.74
C ILE A 230 -1.63 -15.30 -22.11
N VAL A 231 -1.04 -16.47 -22.32
CA VAL A 231 0.27 -16.87 -21.78
C VAL A 231 1.25 -16.94 -22.93
N PHE A 232 2.15 -15.96 -23.03
CA PHE A 232 2.94 -15.79 -24.25
C PHE A 232 4.35 -15.28 -24.00
N ASN A 233 5.28 -15.60 -24.90
CA ASN A 233 6.66 -15.11 -24.85
C ASN A 233 7.37 -15.36 -23.50
N ASN A 234 7.07 -16.48 -22.84
CA ASN A 234 7.82 -16.94 -21.68
C ASN A 234 8.96 -17.81 -22.18
N LEU A 235 10.11 -17.19 -22.47
CA LEU A 235 11.16 -17.79 -23.29
C LEU A 235 12.33 -18.35 -22.48
N GLY A 236 12.67 -19.61 -22.75
CA GLY A 236 13.85 -20.33 -22.26
C GLY A 236 14.80 -20.73 -23.41
N SER A 237 15.99 -21.21 -23.06
CA SER A 237 16.98 -21.77 -23.98
C SER A 237 17.68 -22.98 -23.36
N GLY A 238 18.09 -23.96 -24.17
CA GLY A 238 18.76 -25.17 -23.66
C GLY A 238 17.93 -25.89 -22.59
N ASP A 239 18.54 -26.18 -21.43
CA ASP A 239 17.90 -26.88 -20.30
C ASP A 239 17.11 -25.92 -19.37
N ASP A 240 16.79 -24.71 -19.83
CA ASP A 240 15.89 -23.80 -19.10
C ASP A 240 14.50 -24.45 -18.93
N VAL A 241 14.00 -24.41 -17.71
CA VAL A 241 12.68 -24.90 -17.30
C VAL A 241 11.67 -23.75 -17.39
N VAL A 242 11.54 -23.15 -18.57
CA VAL A 242 10.73 -21.96 -18.83
C VAL A 242 9.74 -22.20 -19.96
N GLY A 243 8.46 -21.87 -19.74
CA GLY A 243 7.40 -22.22 -20.68
C GLY A 243 6.01 -21.65 -20.33
N GLY A 244 4.98 -22.25 -20.92
CA GLY A 244 3.59 -21.78 -20.82
C GLY A 244 2.89 -22.21 -19.54
N ILE A 245 1.89 -23.07 -19.66
CA ILE A 245 1.02 -23.52 -18.56
C ILE A 245 1.41 -24.94 -18.14
N ASP A 246 1.60 -25.17 -16.85
CA ASP A 246 1.81 -26.51 -16.28
C ASP A 246 0.64 -26.90 -15.37
N ILE A 247 -0.10 -27.94 -15.77
CA ILE A 247 -1.23 -28.51 -15.02
C ILE A 247 -0.95 -29.95 -14.56
N SER A 248 0.31 -30.39 -14.60
CA SER A 248 0.68 -31.79 -14.36
C SER A 248 0.31 -32.31 -12.96
N ALA A 249 0.24 -31.43 -11.95
CA ALA A 249 -0.25 -31.77 -10.60
C ALA A 249 -1.62 -31.14 -10.28
N SER A 250 -2.40 -30.80 -11.31
CA SER A 250 -3.79 -30.37 -11.17
C SER A 250 -4.75 -31.57 -11.25
N THR A 251 -5.90 -31.51 -10.59
CA THR A 251 -7.01 -32.45 -10.81
C THR A 251 -8.34 -31.73 -10.98
N ASN A 252 -9.27 -32.28 -11.77
CA ASN A 252 -10.62 -31.75 -11.95
C ASN A 252 -10.69 -30.25 -12.32
N SER A 253 -9.62 -29.68 -12.87
CA SER A 253 -9.54 -28.27 -13.22
C SER A 253 -9.99 -28.03 -14.65
N LYS A 254 -10.41 -26.80 -14.94
CA LYS A 254 -10.90 -26.37 -16.25
C LYS A 254 -9.92 -25.39 -16.87
N ILE A 255 -9.34 -25.77 -18.00
CA ILE A 255 -8.38 -24.97 -18.76
C ILE A 255 -9.02 -24.64 -20.09
N TYR A 256 -9.71 -23.50 -20.16
CA TYR A 256 -10.63 -23.17 -21.26
C TYR A 256 -10.29 -21.88 -21.98
N ASN A 257 -10.48 -21.82 -23.29
CA ASN A 257 -10.42 -20.56 -24.05
C ASN A 257 -9.12 -19.77 -23.83
N ASN A 258 -7.98 -20.42 -23.52
CA ASN A 258 -6.71 -19.72 -23.33
C ASN A 258 -5.95 -19.62 -24.66
N ILE A 259 -5.08 -18.62 -24.76
CA ILE A 259 -4.06 -18.52 -25.81
C ILE A 259 -2.71 -18.77 -25.15
N VAL A 260 -2.01 -19.81 -25.62
CA VAL A 260 -0.68 -20.19 -25.15
C VAL A 260 0.27 -20.17 -26.34
N TYR A 261 1.03 -19.08 -26.46
CA TYR A 261 1.72 -18.74 -27.70
C TYR A 261 3.20 -18.43 -27.51
N ASN A 262 4.06 -19.03 -28.34
CA ASN A 262 5.49 -18.70 -28.40
C ASN A 262 6.19 -18.77 -27.04
N ASN A 263 5.97 -19.85 -26.30
CA ASN A 263 6.66 -20.11 -25.04
C ASN A 263 7.87 -21.04 -25.22
N GLY A 264 8.71 -21.07 -24.19
CA GLY A 264 10.01 -21.71 -24.15
C GLY A 264 9.99 -23.25 -24.21
N PRO A 265 11.16 -23.88 -24.01
CA PRO A 265 11.36 -25.30 -24.27
C PRO A 265 10.71 -26.22 -23.24
N TYR A 266 10.38 -25.74 -22.03
CA TYR A 266 9.81 -26.60 -20.99
C TYR A 266 8.72 -25.91 -20.15
N PRO A 267 7.49 -26.44 -20.15
CA PRO A 267 7.06 -27.65 -20.87
C PRO A 267 6.84 -27.42 -22.37
N GLY A 268 6.93 -26.18 -22.86
CA GLY A 268 6.34 -25.79 -24.14
C GLY A 268 5.07 -24.99 -23.90
N GLY A 269 3.97 -25.41 -24.51
CA GLY A 269 2.67 -24.78 -24.38
C GLY A 269 1.96 -25.18 -23.09
N ILE A 270 1.30 -26.33 -23.08
CA ILE A 270 0.56 -26.86 -21.92
C ILE A 270 1.14 -28.24 -21.53
N ASN A 271 1.62 -28.36 -20.29
CA ASN A 271 1.99 -29.64 -19.69
C ASN A 271 0.80 -30.32 -19.03
N MET A 272 0.52 -31.55 -19.41
CA MET A 272 -0.51 -32.40 -18.81
C MET A 272 0.09 -33.40 -17.82
N GLY A 273 -0.76 -34.17 -17.15
CA GLY A 273 -0.36 -35.21 -16.19
C GLY A 273 -1.35 -35.45 -15.05
N GLY A 274 -2.44 -34.70 -15.01
CA GLY A 274 -3.39 -34.65 -13.91
C GLY A 274 -4.72 -35.34 -14.20
N ALA A 275 -5.38 -35.89 -13.18
CA ALA A 275 -6.64 -36.62 -13.37
C ALA A 275 -7.86 -35.68 -13.50
N GLY A 276 -8.72 -35.94 -14.47
CA GLY A 276 -10.02 -35.30 -14.62
C GLY A 276 -9.99 -33.83 -15.07
N ASN A 277 -8.82 -33.28 -15.43
CA ASN A 277 -8.77 -31.92 -15.98
C ASN A 277 -9.47 -31.86 -17.34
N MET A 278 -10.11 -30.73 -17.63
CA MET A 278 -10.79 -30.48 -18.90
C MET A 278 -10.02 -29.40 -19.65
N VAL A 279 -9.43 -29.74 -20.79
CA VAL A 279 -8.61 -28.83 -21.60
C VAL A 279 -9.33 -28.59 -22.91
N LYS A 280 -10.05 -27.47 -23.02
CA LYS A 280 -10.97 -27.22 -24.13
C LYS A 280 -10.85 -25.84 -24.74
N ASN A 281 -11.09 -25.72 -26.04
CA ASN A 281 -11.10 -24.45 -26.76
C ASN A 281 -9.81 -23.61 -26.58
N ASN A 282 -8.65 -24.20 -26.30
CA ASN A 282 -7.42 -23.44 -26.18
C ASN A 282 -6.73 -23.32 -27.55
N ILE A 283 -6.15 -22.16 -27.84
CA ILE A 283 -5.13 -22.03 -28.89
C ILE A 283 -3.77 -22.29 -28.23
N VAL A 284 -3.04 -23.29 -28.71
CA VAL A 284 -1.71 -23.62 -28.22
C VAL A 284 -0.79 -23.74 -29.42
N TYR A 285 0.02 -22.71 -29.67
CA TYR A 285 0.70 -22.56 -30.96
C TYR A 285 2.10 -21.95 -30.83
N GLN A 286 3.02 -22.41 -31.68
CA GLN A 286 4.39 -21.92 -31.78
C GLN A 286 5.21 -22.07 -30.48
N ASN A 287 4.87 -23.02 -29.62
CA ASN A 287 5.62 -23.27 -28.39
C ASN A 287 6.81 -24.21 -28.66
N THR A 288 8.00 -23.86 -28.16
CA THR A 288 9.25 -24.57 -28.48
C THR A 288 9.27 -26.00 -27.95
N GLY A 289 8.77 -26.22 -26.72
CA GLY A 289 8.64 -27.55 -26.11
C GLY A 289 7.51 -28.43 -26.68
N GLY A 290 6.77 -27.93 -27.67
CA GLY A 290 5.56 -28.55 -28.21
C GLY A 290 4.27 -27.91 -27.65
N ASP A 291 3.14 -28.20 -28.29
CA ASP A 291 1.88 -27.54 -27.95
C ASP A 291 1.27 -28.12 -26.66
N ILE A 292 0.75 -29.35 -26.69
CA ILE A 292 0.21 -30.02 -25.50
C ILE A 292 0.98 -31.33 -25.25
N VAL A 293 1.72 -31.37 -24.15
CA VAL A 293 2.73 -32.41 -23.88
C VAL A 293 2.53 -33.05 -22.52
N ASP A 294 3.04 -34.27 -22.36
CA ASP A 294 3.15 -34.96 -21.07
C ASP A 294 4.64 -35.16 -20.78
N VAL A 295 5.31 -34.11 -20.30
CA VAL A 295 6.77 -34.14 -20.11
C VAL A 295 7.19 -35.04 -18.95
N ASN A 296 6.27 -35.28 -18.01
CA ASN A 296 6.51 -36.09 -16.82
C ASN A 296 6.18 -37.58 -17.03
N GLY A 297 5.58 -37.93 -18.18
CA GLY A 297 5.13 -39.29 -18.47
C GLY A 297 4.11 -39.80 -17.46
N GLN A 298 3.37 -38.88 -16.81
CA GLN A 298 2.48 -39.22 -15.71
C GLN A 298 1.25 -39.98 -16.20
N GLY A 299 0.84 -39.76 -17.46
CA GLY A 299 -0.39 -40.32 -18.01
C GLY A 299 -1.61 -39.77 -17.27
N GLY A 300 -2.27 -38.78 -17.84
CA GLY A 300 -3.50 -38.24 -17.25
C GLY A 300 -4.77 -38.78 -17.92
N THR A 301 -5.92 -38.53 -17.28
CA THR A 301 -7.26 -38.85 -17.80
C THR A 301 -7.98 -37.59 -18.26
N GLU A 302 -7.22 -36.58 -18.73
CA GLU A 302 -7.78 -35.31 -19.15
C GLU A 302 -8.70 -35.47 -20.35
N VAL A 303 -9.73 -34.63 -20.39
CA VAL A 303 -10.66 -34.55 -21.51
C VAL A 303 -10.26 -33.38 -22.39
N PHE A 304 -9.67 -33.69 -23.55
CA PHE A 304 -9.35 -32.73 -24.59
C PHE A 304 -10.51 -32.55 -25.55
N SER A 305 -10.84 -31.31 -25.92
CA SER A 305 -11.87 -31.04 -26.94
C SER A 305 -11.63 -29.70 -27.60
N ASN A 306 -11.72 -29.62 -28.93
CA ASN A 306 -11.72 -28.36 -29.67
C ASN A 306 -10.53 -27.44 -29.37
N ASN A 307 -9.37 -28.00 -28.98
CA ASN A 307 -8.14 -27.20 -28.95
C ASN A 307 -7.58 -27.07 -30.37
N LEU A 308 -6.94 -25.93 -30.63
CA LEU A 308 -6.21 -25.64 -31.85
C LEU A 308 -4.72 -25.70 -31.57
N CYS A 309 -4.01 -26.53 -32.33
CA CYS A 309 -2.55 -26.68 -32.23
C CYS A 309 -1.86 -26.57 -33.59
N THR A 310 -0.54 -26.70 -33.61
CA THR A 310 0.25 -26.68 -34.86
C THR A 310 -0.16 -27.82 -35.80
N GLN A 311 -0.51 -28.98 -35.24
CA GLN A 311 -0.91 -30.19 -35.98
C GLN A 311 -2.11 -30.86 -35.31
N VAL A 312 -2.89 -31.60 -36.10
CA VAL A 312 -4.00 -32.42 -35.59
C VAL A 312 -3.44 -33.53 -34.72
N SER A 313 -4.04 -33.75 -33.56
CA SER A 313 -3.68 -34.83 -32.65
C SER A 313 -4.88 -35.25 -31.80
N ALA A 314 -4.74 -36.30 -31.00
CA ALA A 314 -5.75 -36.68 -30.03
C ALA A 314 -6.09 -35.54 -29.03
N LYS A 315 -5.18 -34.57 -28.84
CA LYS A 315 -5.35 -33.44 -27.91
C LYS A 315 -5.88 -32.18 -28.60
N CYS A 316 -5.79 -32.11 -29.93
CA CYS A 316 -6.12 -30.94 -30.73
C CYS A 316 -6.87 -31.35 -32.01
N ALA A 317 -8.19 -31.11 -32.02
CA ALA A 317 -9.06 -31.45 -33.14
C ALA A 317 -8.92 -30.45 -34.30
N VAL A 318 -8.46 -29.23 -34.02
CA VAL A 318 -8.22 -28.18 -35.01
C VAL A 318 -6.72 -27.94 -35.10
N ALA A 319 -6.24 -27.61 -36.29
CA ALA A 319 -4.84 -27.31 -36.49
C ALA A 319 -4.58 -26.23 -37.52
N GLY A 320 -3.42 -25.60 -37.41
CA GLY A 320 -2.93 -24.58 -38.32
C GLY A 320 -2.65 -23.26 -37.61
N ASP A 321 -2.15 -22.30 -38.39
CA ASP A 321 -1.88 -20.94 -37.92
C ASP A 321 -3.18 -20.28 -37.42
N PRO A 322 -3.24 -19.82 -36.14
CA PRO A 322 -4.40 -19.12 -35.59
C PRO A 322 -4.74 -17.80 -36.28
N LYS A 323 -3.86 -17.28 -37.15
CA LYS A 323 -4.03 -16.00 -37.86
C LYS A 323 -4.33 -14.84 -36.91
N PHE A 324 -3.44 -14.63 -35.94
CA PHE A 324 -3.52 -13.45 -35.07
C PHE A 324 -3.25 -12.16 -35.85
N VAL A 325 -3.89 -11.05 -35.47
CA VAL A 325 -3.73 -9.74 -36.12
C VAL A 325 -2.29 -9.24 -36.02
N ASN A 326 -1.72 -9.18 -34.81
CA ASN A 326 -0.32 -8.78 -34.61
C ASN A 326 0.25 -9.37 -33.30
N PRO A 327 0.60 -10.67 -33.27
CA PRO A 327 1.07 -11.32 -32.05
C PRO A 327 2.42 -10.76 -31.56
N ALA A 328 3.23 -10.17 -32.45
CA ALA A 328 4.49 -9.52 -32.08
C ALA A 328 4.28 -8.27 -31.21
N SER A 329 3.16 -7.55 -31.39
CA SER A 329 2.77 -6.44 -30.51
C SER A 329 1.82 -6.86 -29.39
N GLY A 330 1.57 -8.17 -29.21
CA GLY A 330 0.62 -8.70 -28.24
C GLY A 330 -0.86 -8.59 -28.67
N ASP A 331 -1.16 -8.31 -29.93
CA ASP A 331 -2.53 -8.35 -30.44
C ASP A 331 -2.87 -9.75 -30.95
N PHE A 332 -3.62 -10.48 -30.12
CA PHE A 332 -4.02 -11.86 -30.34
C PHE A 332 -5.47 -11.98 -30.83
N HIS A 333 -6.09 -10.90 -31.31
CA HIS A 333 -7.35 -11.00 -32.03
C HIS A 333 -7.21 -11.85 -33.28
N LEU A 334 -8.28 -12.53 -33.66
CA LEU A 334 -8.30 -13.39 -34.84
C LEU A 334 -8.52 -12.56 -36.12
N GLN A 335 -7.82 -12.92 -37.19
CA GLN A 335 -8.15 -12.45 -38.53
C GLN A 335 -9.29 -13.31 -39.11
N SER A 336 -10.00 -12.77 -40.12
CA SER A 336 -11.20 -13.39 -40.73
C SER A 336 -11.01 -14.79 -41.31
N THR A 337 -9.76 -15.19 -41.60
CA THR A 337 -9.41 -16.51 -42.16
C THR A 337 -8.88 -17.49 -41.11
N SER A 338 -8.99 -17.14 -39.82
CA SER A 338 -8.53 -17.99 -38.73
C SER A 338 -9.28 -19.32 -38.69
N PRO A 339 -8.58 -20.46 -38.55
CA PRO A 339 -9.21 -21.75 -38.30
C PRO A 339 -9.83 -21.87 -36.90
N ALA A 340 -9.57 -20.92 -36.00
CA ALA A 340 -10.18 -20.89 -34.66
C ALA A 340 -11.66 -20.46 -34.69
N ILE A 341 -12.08 -19.76 -35.74
CA ILE A 341 -13.42 -19.17 -35.86
C ILE A 341 -14.48 -20.26 -35.98
N ASN A 342 -15.52 -20.19 -35.15
CA ASN A 342 -16.66 -21.12 -35.08
C ASN A 342 -16.26 -22.59 -34.89
N ALA A 343 -15.11 -22.85 -34.28
CA ALA A 343 -14.56 -24.19 -34.14
C ALA A 343 -14.55 -24.71 -32.69
N GLY A 344 -14.94 -23.86 -31.73
CA GLY A 344 -15.02 -24.17 -30.31
C GLY A 344 -16.32 -24.89 -29.92
N VAL A 345 -16.30 -25.54 -28.76
CA VAL A 345 -17.50 -26.10 -28.12
C VAL A 345 -18.15 -25.05 -27.22
N ASN A 346 -19.49 -25.07 -27.12
CA ASN A 346 -20.22 -24.25 -26.15
C ASN A 346 -19.93 -24.77 -24.73
N LEU A 347 -19.39 -23.89 -23.88
CA LEU A 347 -19.04 -24.19 -22.49
C LEU A 347 -20.04 -23.62 -21.47
N GLY A 348 -21.01 -22.82 -21.93
CA GLY A 348 -21.98 -22.12 -21.07
C GLY A 348 -21.35 -21.05 -20.18
N SER A 349 -22.16 -20.46 -19.30
CA SER A 349 -21.70 -19.52 -18.28
C SER A 349 -20.86 -20.26 -17.21
N PRO A 350 -19.75 -19.68 -16.71
CA PRO A 350 -19.27 -18.30 -16.89
C PRO A 350 -18.32 -18.08 -18.09
N TYR A 351 -18.23 -19.02 -19.03
CA TYR A 351 -17.30 -18.97 -20.17
C TYR A 351 -17.95 -18.40 -21.44
N ASP A 352 -19.08 -17.71 -21.30
CA ASP A 352 -19.90 -17.13 -22.36
C ASP A 352 -19.47 -15.71 -22.75
N LYS A 353 -18.34 -15.24 -22.21
CA LYS A 353 -17.67 -13.98 -22.55
C LYS A 353 -16.22 -14.25 -22.94
N ASP A 354 -15.71 -13.50 -23.91
CA ASP A 354 -14.29 -13.52 -24.28
C ASP A 354 -13.46 -12.54 -23.43
N PHE A 355 -12.18 -12.39 -23.76
CA PHE A 355 -11.24 -11.50 -23.06
C PHE A 355 -11.70 -10.03 -23.07
N ASP A 356 -12.31 -9.57 -24.16
CA ASP A 356 -12.78 -8.18 -24.31
C ASP A 356 -14.19 -7.99 -23.71
N GLY A 357 -14.88 -9.06 -23.37
CA GLY A 357 -16.26 -9.05 -22.87
C GLY A 357 -17.32 -9.21 -23.97
N VAL A 358 -16.91 -9.59 -25.18
CA VAL A 358 -17.79 -9.99 -26.28
C VAL A 358 -18.52 -11.27 -25.89
N SER A 359 -19.83 -11.34 -26.15
CA SER A 359 -20.62 -12.56 -25.90
C SER A 359 -20.23 -13.68 -26.85
N ARG A 360 -20.22 -14.92 -26.35
CA ARG A 360 -20.04 -16.12 -27.16
C ARG A 360 -21.36 -16.88 -27.32
N PRO A 361 -21.66 -17.44 -28.50
CA PRO A 361 -20.94 -17.25 -29.76
C PRO A 361 -21.34 -15.94 -30.48
N GLN A 362 -20.46 -15.40 -31.31
CA GLN A 362 -20.85 -14.39 -32.32
C GLN A 362 -21.24 -15.02 -33.67
N GLY A 363 -20.77 -16.23 -33.96
CA GLY A 363 -21.18 -17.01 -35.12
C GLY A 363 -21.97 -18.26 -34.75
N SER A 364 -21.74 -19.35 -35.49
CA SER A 364 -22.44 -20.63 -35.29
C SER A 364 -21.94 -21.42 -34.07
N ALA A 365 -20.75 -21.11 -33.57
CA ALA A 365 -20.15 -21.73 -32.39
C ALA A 365 -19.17 -20.76 -31.72
N TYR A 366 -18.64 -21.13 -30.56
CA TYR A 366 -17.58 -20.34 -29.92
C TYR A 366 -16.35 -20.35 -30.81
N ASP A 367 -15.56 -19.29 -30.75
CA ASP A 367 -14.20 -19.32 -31.29
C ASP A 367 -13.24 -19.97 -30.31
N ILE A 368 -12.27 -20.72 -30.83
CA ILE A 368 -11.19 -21.30 -30.01
C ILE A 368 -10.26 -20.17 -29.56
N GLY A 369 -9.86 -20.16 -28.29
CA GLY A 369 -8.94 -19.17 -27.71
C GLY A 369 -9.67 -18.06 -26.95
N ALA A 370 -8.91 -17.04 -26.55
CA ALA A 370 -9.37 -16.03 -25.60
C ALA A 370 -10.27 -14.96 -26.22
N TYR A 371 -10.26 -14.81 -27.54
CA TYR A 371 -11.03 -13.80 -28.27
C TYR A 371 -12.11 -14.43 -29.15
N GLU A 372 -13.21 -13.69 -29.31
CA GLU A 372 -14.31 -14.01 -30.22
C GLU A 372 -14.28 -13.03 -31.42
N TYR A 373 -14.26 -13.57 -32.63
CA TYR A 373 -14.20 -12.81 -33.87
C TYR A 373 -15.54 -12.16 -34.21
N GLY A 374 -15.48 -10.91 -34.68
CA GLY A 374 -16.62 -10.23 -35.32
C GLY A 374 -17.66 -9.64 -34.36
N GLY A 375 -17.49 -9.79 -33.04
CA GLY A 375 -18.33 -9.12 -32.06
C GLY A 375 -17.85 -7.71 -31.72
N THR A 376 -18.80 -6.88 -31.31
CA THR A 376 -18.49 -5.59 -30.70
C THR A 376 -18.93 -5.62 -29.24
N VAL A 377 -18.10 -5.09 -28.35
CA VAL A 377 -18.52 -4.84 -26.97
C VAL A 377 -19.51 -3.68 -26.99
N SER A 378 -20.69 -3.88 -26.41
CA SER A 378 -21.49 -2.72 -26.00
C SER A 378 -20.70 -2.04 -24.87
N PRO A 379 -20.44 -0.72 -24.91
CA PRO A 379 -19.73 -0.06 -23.85
C PRO A 379 -20.56 -0.18 -22.58
N THR A 380 -20.24 -1.17 -21.75
CA THR A 380 -20.60 -1.14 -20.34
C THR A 380 -19.91 0.10 -19.78
N PRO A 381 -20.55 0.94 -18.95
CA PRO A 381 -19.86 2.04 -18.28
C PRO A 381 -18.83 1.44 -17.32
N ILE A 382 -17.65 1.12 -17.86
CA ILE A 382 -16.43 0.89 -17.12
C ILE A 382 -16.12 2.25 -16.51
N SER A 383 -15.93 2.30 -15.18
CA SER A 383 -15.27 3.44 -14.56
C SER A 383 -13.94 3.61 -15.30
N THR A 384 -13.87 4.63 -16.14
CA THR A 384 -12.71 4.90 -17.00
C THR A 384 -11.46 4.78 -16.13
N PRO A 385 -10.52 3.87 -16.41
CA PRO A 385 -9.22 3.97 -15.77
C PRO A 385 -8.73 5.39 -16.08
N THR A 386 -8.42 6.16 -15.04
CA THR A 386 -7.71 7.41 -15.26
C THR A 386 -6.50 7.05 -16.11
N PRO A 387 -6.29 7.66 -17.28
CA PRO A 387 -5.24 7.22 -18.18
C PRO A 387 -3.93 7.15 -17.40
N THR A 388 -3.39 5.95 -17.26
CA THR A 388 -2.02 5.77 -16.81
C THR A 388 -1.18 6.62 -17.75
N PRO A 389 -0.43 7.62 -17.26
CA PRO A 389 0.38 8.45 -18.13
C PRO A 389 1.31 7.53 -18.91
N THR A 390 1.14 7.47 -20.22
CA THR A 390 2.12 6.88 -21.12
C THR A 390 3.45 7.53 -20.78
N LEU A 391 4.45 6.74 -20.37
CA LEU A 391 5.82 7.19 -20.18
C LEU A 391 6.34 7.70 -21.53
N THR A 392 6.08 8.96 -21.85
CA THR A 392 6.85 9.69 -22.83
C THR A 392 8.26 9.78 -22.27
N THR A 393 9.19 9.04 -22.87
CA THR A 393 10.63 9.18 -22.62
C THR A 393 10.97 10.65 -22.81
N THR A 394 11.10 11.36 -21.70
CA THR A 394 11.33 12.80 -21.71
C THR A 394 12.79 12.98 -22.08
N THR A 395 13.06 13.43 -23.31
CA THR A 395 14.41 13.65 -23.84
C THR A 395 15.03 14.96 -23.34
N THR A 396 14.27 15.75 -22.56
CA THR A 396 14.69 17.04 -22.04
C THR A 396 15.05 16.95 -20.56
N LEU A 397 16.15 17.63 -20.20
CA LEU A 397 16.59 17.75 -18.81
C LEU A 397 15.52 18.46 -17.95
N PRO A 398 15.35 18.08 -16.68
CA PRO A 398 14.40 18.75 -15.81
C PRO A 398 14.74 20.24 -15.57
N PRO A 399 13.75 21.14 -15.50
CA PRO A 399 13.98 22.52 -15.06
C PRO A 399 14.37 22.58 -13.58
N ALA A 400 14.92 23.72 -13.16
CA ALA A 400 15.31 23.93 -11.77
C ALA A 400 14.10 23.80 -10.82
N PRO A 401 14.21 23.05 -9.70
CA PRO A 401 13.15 22.98 -8.70
C PRO A 401 12.79 24.36 -8.14
N THR A 402 11.51 24.61 -7.85
CA THR A 402 11.02 25.88 -7.30
C THR A 402 10.41 25.69 -5.91
N GLY A 403 9.98 26.77 -5.25
CA GLY A 403 9.32 26.67 -3.95
C GLY A 403 10.23 26.17 -2.82
N LEU A 404 11.53 26.50 -2.89
CA LEU A 404 12.50 26.08 -1.89
C LEU A 404 12.12 26.64 -0.51
N SER A 405 12.10 25.76 0.49
CA SER A 405 11.84 26.11 1.89
C SER A 405 12.77 25.33 2.80
N ALA A 406 13.27 25.98 3.84
CA ALA A 406 14.10 25.38 4.89
C ALA A 406 13.49 25.75 6.25
N VAL A 407 13.05 24.76 7.00
CA VAL A 407 12.40 24.93 8.30
C VAL A 407 13.23 24.21 9.36
N CYS A 408 13.69 24.95 10.36
CA CYS A 408 14.48 24.41 11.45
C CYS A 408 13.60 23.87 12.58
N SER A 409 14.08 22.85 13.29
CA SER A 409 13.49 22.42 14.54
C SER A 409 13.60 23.50 15.61
N THR A 410 12.71 23.45 16.61
CA THR A 410 12.73 24.40 17.75
C THR A 410 14.02 24.30 18.56
N SER A 411 14.63 23.13 18.63
CA SER A 411 15.94 22.88 19.25
C SER A 411 17.14 23.34 18.40
N GLY A 412 16.91 23.77 17.16
CA GLY A 412 17.96 24.29 16.26
C GLY A 412 18.96 23.24 15.76
N ASN A 413 18.72 21.95 16.00
CA ASN A 413 19.63 20.85 15.67
C ASN A 413 19.18 19.97 14.50
N GLN A 414 18.09 20.35 13.83
CA GLN A 414 17.55 19.65 12.67
C GLN A 414 16.96 20.67 11.68
N VAL A 415 17.06 20.37 10.40
CA VAL A 415 16.40 21.13 9.33
C VAL A 415 15.54 20.20 8.48
N THR A 416 14.39 20.69 8.04
CA THR A 416 13.62 20.13 6.94
C THR A 416 13.73 21.06 5.75
N VAL A 417 14.41 20.62 4.69
CA VAL A 417 14.42 21.30 3.39
C VAL A 417 13.36 20.69 2.48
N SER A 418 12.69 21.50 1.66
CA SER A 418 11.64 21.04 0.74
C SER A 418 11.57 21.91 -0.51
N TRP A 419 11.01 21.36 -1.57
CA TRP A 419 10.80 22.02 -2.87
C TRP A 419 9.52 21.51 -3.54
N SER A 420 9.04 22.28 -4.53
CA SER A 420 7.90 21.88 -5.36
C SER A 420 8.29 20.73 -6.31
N PRO A 421 7.39 19.75 -6.55
CA PRO A 421 7.60 18.72 -7.55
C PRO A 421 7.93 19.28 -8.92
N VAL A 422 8.84 18.63 -9.64
CA VAL A 422 9.20 18.96 -11.02
C VAL A 422 8.63 17.86 -11.90
N SER A 423 7.66 18.19 -12.74
CA SER A 423 6.87 17.21 -13.50
C SER A 423 7.69 16.30 -14.43
N SER A 424 8.87 16.74 -14.87
CA SER A 424 9.78 15.95 -15.70
C SER A 424 10.90 15.25 -14.94
N ALA A 425 11.02 15.44 -13.62
CA ALA A 425 12.03 14.79 -12.79
C ALA A 425 11.51 13.45 -12.25
N THR A 426 12.32 12.40 -12.33
CA THR A 426 12.05 11.10 -11.70
C THR A 426 12.82 10.92 -10.39
N SER A 427 13.78 11.80 -10.11
CA SER A 427 14.56 11.84 -8.87
C SER A 427 15.21 13.21 -8.66
N TYR A 428 15.86 13.40 -7.52
CA TYR A 428 16.52 14.65 -7.13
C TYR A 428 17.96 14.43 -6.64
N TYR A 429 18.83 15.40 -6.91
CA TYR A 429 20.17 15.45 -6.32
C TYR A 429 20.20 16.60 -5.32
N LEU A 430 20.41 16.31 -4.05
CA LEU A 430 20.42 17.27 -2.95
C LEU A 430 21.82 17.35 -2.34
N ARG A 431 22.29 18.57 -2.09
CA ARG A 431 23.44 18.83 -1.20
C ARG A 431 23.06 19.82 -0.13
N ILE A 432 23.55 19.58 1.08
CA ILE A 432 23.51 20.51 2.20
C ILE A 432 24.95 20.60 2.73
N ASP A 433 25.51 21.80 2.68
CA ASP A 433 26.92 22.12 2.92
C ASP A 433 27.02 23.06 4.13
N ASP A 434 27.65 22.59 5.19
CA ASP A 434 28.12 23.45 6.27
C ASP A 434 29.33 24.26 5.78
N THR A 435 29.05 25.44 5.26
CA THR A 435 30.05 26.34 4.67
C THR A 435 31.23 26.67 5.61
N THR A 436 31.09 26.43 6.92
CA THR A 436 32.11 26.70 7.92
C THR A 436 33.11 25.56 8.13
N ASN A 437 32.83 24.35 7.64
CA ASN A 437 33.72 23.19 7.78
C ASN A 437 34.60 22.94 6.54
N ASN A 438 34.37 23.71 5.46
CA ASN A 438 34.98 23.50 4.16
C ASN A 438 36.51 23.52 4.23
N THR A 439 37.12 22.49 3.64
CA THR A 439 38.58 22.42 3.48
C THR A 439 38.97 22.99 2.13
N ALA A 440 40.26 23.28 1.94
CA ALA A 440 40.77 23.77 0.65
C ALA A 440 40.55 22.79 -0.53
N GLN A 441 40.19 21.52 -0.24
CA GLN A 441 40.05 20.45 -1.23
C GLN A 441 38.63 19.90 -1.38
N SER A 442 37.72 20.13 -0.43
CA SER A 442 36.36 19.57 -0.46
C SER A 442 35.36 20.39 0.33
N TRP A 443 34.16 20.53 -0.23
CA TRP A 443 32.98 21.03 0.46
C TRP A 443 32.32 19.95 1.33
N TYR A 444 32.55 18.67 1.03
CA TYR A 444 32.00 17.55 1.80
C TYR A 444 33.05 17.03 2.77
N ASN A 445 32.79 17.18 4.07
CA ASN A 445 33.69 16.73 5.14
C ASN A 445 33.02 15.72 6.10
N GLY A 446 31.93 15.09 5.65
CA GLY A 446 31.12 14.17 6.47
C GLY A 446 30.07 14.93 7.30
N ASP A 447 29.43 14.24 8.26
CA ASP A 447 28.43 14.83 9.16
C ASP A 447 28.94 16.17 9.74
N PRO A 448 28.24 17.31 9.52
CA PRO A 448 26.83 17.47 9.14
C PRO A 448 26.53 17.76 7.65
N ASP A 449 27.50 17.59 6.75
CA ASP A 449 27.25 17.74 5.31
C ASP A 449 26.46 16.55 4.76
N ILE A 450 25.51 16.84 3.89
CA ILE A 450 24.63 15.83 3.28
C ILE A 450 24.84 15.82 1.77
N TYR A 451 24.99 14.61 1.22
CA TYR A 451 24.89 14.37 -0.22
C TYR A 451 23.90 13.23 -0.48
N LEU A 452 22.86 13.51 -1.28
CA LEU A 452 21.90 12.51 -1.72
C LEU A 452 21.81 12.55 -3.24
N ASP A 453 22.00 11.38 -3.85
CA ASP A 453 21.90 11.17 -5.29
C ASP A 453 20.65 10.36 -5.60
N GLN A 454 19.94 10.76 -6.66
CA GLN A 454 18.71 10.09 -7.10
C GLN A 454 17.64 9.95 -5.99
N TYR A 455 17.55 10.95 -5.11
CA TYR A 455 16.59 11.02 -4.03
C TYR A 455 15.16 11.18 -4.56
N ALA A 456 14.24 10.30 -4.16
CA ALA A 456 12.91 10.23 -4.75
C ALA A 456 11.89 11.21 -4.12
N LEU A 457 12.19 11.77 -2.94
CA LEU A 457 11.27 12.66 -2.22
C LEU A 457 11.52 14.13 -2.58
N ILE A 458 10.53 14.98 -2.29
CA ILE A 458 10.57 16.44 -2.48
C ILE A 458 10.92 17.21 -1.20
N SER A 459 11.28 16.49 -0.14
CA SER A 459 11.69 17.06 1.14
C SER A 459 12.65 16.12 1.85
N TYR A 460 13.63 16.68 2.55
CA TYR A 460 14.59 15.94 3.34
C TYR A 460 14.70 16.57 4.73
N THR A 461 14.76 15.72 5.76
CA THR A 461 15.00 16.14 7.15
C THR A 461 16.31 15.54 7.64
N GLY A 462 17.23 16.39 8.06
CA GLY A 462 18.58 15.99 8.47
C GLY A 462 19.07 16.75 9.70
N ALA A 463 20.01 16.15 10.42
CA ALA A 463 20.68 16.80 11.55
C ALA A 463 21.53 17.98 11.05
N VAL A 464 21.57 19.04 11.85
CA VAL A 464 22.44 20.20 11.60
C VAL A 464 23.04 20.67 12.90
N THR A 465 24.21 21.32 12.82
CA THR A 465 24.83 21.94 13.99
C THR A 465 24.20 23.30 14.23
N SER A 466 23.61 23.48 15.42
CA SER A 466 23.01 24.73 15.85
C SER A 466 23.97 25.92 15.69
N GLY A 467 23.47 27.02 15.16
CA GLY A 467 24.21 28.27 14.96
C GLY A 467 25.10 28.30 13.71
N ARG A 468 25.20 27.20 12.96
CA ARG A 468 25.98 27.16 11.71
C ARG A 468 25.13 27.51 10.49
N THR A 469 25.78 28.13 9.52
CA THR A 469 25.15 28.53 8.26
C THR A 469 25.42 27.48 7.19
N TYR A 470 24.33 26.97 6.64
CA TYR A 470 24.35 25.97 5.59
C TYR A 470 23.96 26.58 4.25
N SER A 471 24.67 26.19 3.20
CA SER A 471 24.26 26.36 1.81
C SER A 471 23.65 25.05 1.34
N TRP A 472 22.61 25.09 0.52
CA TRP A 472 22.05 23.86 -0.05
C TRP A 472 21.56 24.09 -1.46
N TRP A 473 21.54 23.02 -2.24
CA TRP A 473 20.99 23.03 -3.59
C TRP A 473 20.29 21.74 -3.92
N VAL A 474 19.36 21.82 -4.88
CA VAL A 474 18.65 20.67 -5.41
C VAL A 474 18.54 20.74 -6.94
N HIS A 475 18.80 19.61 -7.61
CA HIS A 475 18.51 19.41 -9.04
C HIS A 475 17.38 18.39 -9.20
N GLY A 476 16.52 18.57 -10.20
CA GLY A 476 15.72 17.46 -10.73
C GLY A 476 16.55 16.62 -11.70
N ALA A 477 16.36 15.31 -11.72
CA ALA A 477 17.02 14.39 -12.65
C ALA A 477 16.01 13.41 -13.27
N ASN A 478 16.28 13.01 -14.51
CA ASN A 478 15.54 11.99 -15.24
C ASN A 478 16.49 11.20 -16.17
N THR A 479 15.94 10.38 -17.07
CA THR A 479 16.73 9.59 -18.03
C THR A 479 17.58 10.42 -18.99
N ALA A 480 17.27 11.71 -19.19
CA ALA A 480 18.08 12.63 -19.98
C ALA A 480 19.28 13.19 -19.20
N GLY A 481 19.32 13.03 -17.87
CA GLY A 481 20.40 13.46 -16.99
C GLY A 481 19.95 14.41 -15.88
N ILE A 482 20.93 15.11 -15.28
CA ILE A 482 20.72 16.06 -14.18
C ILE A 482 20.41 17.44 -14.75
N GLY A 483 19.25 17.99 -14.40
CA GLY A 483 18.79 19.30 -14.81
C GLY A 483 19.49 20.46 -14.12
N SER A 484 18.98 21.68 -14.30
CA SER A 484 19.49 22.86 -13.58
C SER A 484 19.15 22.79 -12.08
N SER A 485 19.94 23.44 -11.24
CA SER A 485 19.68 23.54 -9.80
C SER A 485 18.97 24.81 -9.38
N SER A 486 18.34 24.75 -8.21
CA SER A 486 18.07 25.91 -7.35
C SER A 486 18.80 25.74 -6.03
N SER A 487 19.17 26.86 -5.42
CA SER A 487 19.91 26.90 -4.16
C SER A 487 19.27 27.84 -3.14
N GLY A 488 19.61 27.61 -1.88
CA GLY A 488 19.23 28.45 -0.75
C GLY A 488 20.24 28.34 0.38
N SER A 489 20.01 29.10 1.45
CA SER A 489 20.80 29.01 2.67
C SER A 489 19.88 29.05 3.89
N PHE A 490 20.35 28.47 5.00
CA PHE A 490 19.65 28.53 6.29
C PHE A 490 20.64 28.50 7.45
N THR A 491 20.19 28.99 8.60
CA THR A 491 20.89 28.88 9.88
C THR A 491 19.88 28.45 10.92
N CYS A 492 20.08 27.29 11.53
CA CYS A 492 19.19 26.81 12.59
C CYS A 492 19.69 27.27 13.94
N ASN A 493 18.88 28.08 14.63
CA ASN A 493 19.13 28.51 15.99
C ASN A 493 18.05 27.93 16.91
N PRO A 494 18.39 27.52 18.14
CA PRO A 494 17.39 27.15 19.13
C PRO A 494 16.48 28.35 19.34
N SER A 495 15.20 28.13 19.09
CA SER A 495 14.19 29.13 19.38
C SER A 495 14.02 29.18 20.89
N VAL A 496 14.25 30.35 21.49
CA VAL A 496 13.81 30.60 22.86
C VAL A 496 12.29 30.74 22.80
N THR A 497 11.58 29.62 22.83
CA THR A 497 10.11 29.63 22.90
C THR A 497 9.73 30.26 24.23
N THR A 498 9.35 31.54 24.20
CA THR A 498 8.47 32.08 25.23
C THR A 498 7.13 31.39 25.01
N SER A 499 6.82 30.43 25.88
CA SER A 499 5.48 29.83 25.94
C SER A 499 4.46 30.96 26.00
N PRO A 500 3.37 30.92 25.21
CA PRO A 500 2.37 31.98 25.25
C PRO A 500 1.90 32.20 26.69
N ALA A 501 1.91 33.47 27.10
CA ALA A 501 1.45 33.92 28.40
C ALA A 501 0.05 33.36 28.69
N SER A 502 -0.09 32.62 29.80
CA SER A 502 -1.38 32.07 30.24
C SER A 502 -2.45 33.16 30.39
N THR A 503 -3.65 32.87 29.90
CA THR A 503 -4.81 33.77 30.01
C THR A 503 -5.76 33.38 31.14
N LYS A 504 -5.35 32.46 32.03
CA LYS A 504 -6.21 31.89 33.09
C LYS A 504 -6.76 32.96 34.05
N PHE A 505 -5.99 34.02 34.30
CA PHE A 505 -6.39 35.15 35.14
C PHE A 505 -6.16 36.49 34.43
N SER A 506 -6.87 37.52 34.87
CA SER A 506 -6.61 38.92 34.55
C SER A 506 -6.13 39.66 35.80
N ILE A 507 -5.39 40.77 35.63
CA ILE A 507 -5.07 41.67 36.75
C ILE A 507 -6.39 42.12 37.40
N ASN A 508 -6.41 42.14 38.73
CA ASN A 508 -7.57 42.36 39.60
C ASN A 508 -8.54 41.18 39.73
N ASP A 509 -8.30 40.05 39.06
CA ASP A 509 -9.07 38.85 39.37
C ASP A 509 -8.83 38.42 40.81
N ARG A 510 -9.92 38.02 41.45
CA ARG A 510 -9.86 37.35 42.75
C ARG A 510 -9.55 35.88 42.53
N VAL A 511 -8.59 35.35 43.28
CA VAL A 511 -8.15 33.96 43.19
C VAL A 511 -8.11 33.31 44.56
N GLN A 512 -8.21 31.98 44.57
CA GLN A 512 -8.11 31.15 45.76
C GLN A 512 -7.04 30.08 45.56
N VAL A 513 -6.26 29.79 46.61
CA VAL A 513 -5.36 28.65 46.65
C VAL A 513 -6.19 27.37 46.67
N SER A 514 -6.16 26.58 45.60
CA SER A 514 -6.93 25.34 45.47
C SER A 514 -6.33 24.20 46.27
N SER A 515 -5.02 24.19 46.46
CA SER A 515 -4.28 23.20 47.27
C SER A 515 -2.97 23.80 47.78
N GLY A 516 -2.81 23.86 49.10
CA GLY A 516 -1.62 24.34 49.79
C GLY A 516 -0.93 23.26 50.65
N PRO A 517 0.19 23.60 51.31
CA PRO A 517 0.81 24.93 51.36
C PRO A 517 1.44 25.33 50.01
N LEU A 518 1.00 26.47 49.46
CA LEU A 518 1.51 27.02 48.20
C LEU A 518 2.65 27.99 48.49
N ASN A 519 3.83 27.72 47.93
CA ASN A 519 4.99 28.58 48.05
C ASN A 519 4.78 29.95 47.36
N VAL A 520 5.08 31.03 48.07
CA VAL A 520 5.07 32.41 47.58
C VAL A 520 6.51 32.92 47.46
N ARG A 521 6.88 33.47 46.31
CA ARG A 521 8.27 33.82 45.98
C ARG A 521 8.46 35.30 45.63
N GLN A 522 9.67 35.80 45.80
CA GLN A 522 10.02 37.22 45.57
C GLN A 522 9.95 37.61 44.08
N THR A 523 10.39 36.70 43.21
CA THR A 523 10.24 36.76 41.76
C THR A 523 9.70 35.42 41.27
N ALA A 524 9.21 35.35 40.03
CA ALA A 524 8.80 34.08 39.44
C ALA A 524 9.96 33.07 39.48
N ASN A 525 9.74 31.89 40.09
CA ASN A 525 10.76 30.87 40.37
C ASN A 525 11.98 31.35 41.20
N GLY A 526 11.83 32.47 41.94
CA GLY A 526 12.89 33.06 42.76
C GLY A 526 12.92 32.58 44.21
N THR A 527 13.53 33.37 45.09
CA THR A 527 13.64 33.09 46.53
C THR A 527 12.27 32.93 47.18
N LEU A 528 12.12 31.93 48.06
CA LEU A 528 10.91 31.70 48.83
C LEU A 528 10.71 32.80 49.88
N LEU A 529 9.54 33.44 49.90
CA LEU A 529 9.15 34.45 50.89
C LEU A 529 8.27 33.86 52.00
N GLY A 530 7.46 32.85 51.67
CA GLY A 530 6.54 32.22 52.61
C GLY A 530 5.65 31.20 51.91
N THR A 531 4.58 30.78 52.60
CA THR A 531 3.57 29.87 52.04
C THR A 531 2.15 30.36 52.35
N GLN A 532 1.19 29.93 51.53
CA GLN A 532 -0.24 30.19 51.70
C GLN A 532 -1.00 28.88 51.83
N THR A 533 -1.97 28.82 52.75
CA THR A 533 -2.77 27.60 53.00
C THR A 533 -3.84 27.40 51.94
N THR A 534 -4.33 26.16 51.79
CA THR A 534 -5.53 25.88 50.98
C THR A 534 -6.68 26.79 51.40
N GLY A 535 -7.36 27.38 50.42
CA GLY A 535 -8.48 28.28 50.63
C GLY A 535 -8.10 29.75 50.83
N ALA A 536 -6.82 30.09 50.99
CA ALA A 536 -6.36 31.48 51.08
C ALA A 536 -6.76 32.27 49.83
N LEU A 537 -7.27 33.49 50.04
CA LEU A 537 -7.76 34.35 48.97
C LEU A 537 -6.76 35.47 48.70
N GLY A 538 -6.63 35.83 47.42
CA GLY A 538 -5.77 36.92 46.98
C GLY A 538 -6.24 37.56 45.68
N THR A 539 -5.65 38.69 45.34
CA THR A 539 -5.91 39.43 44.10
C THR A 539 -4.69 39.36 43.20
N VAL A 540 -4.89 39.06 41.92
CA VAL A 540 -3.83 39.06 40.92
C VAL A 540 -3.35 40.49 40.68
N THR A 541 -2.07 40.76 40.96
CA THR A 541 -1.45 42.09 40.78
C THR A 541 -0.43 42.13 39.64
N GLY A 542 -0.02 40.97 39.13
CA GLY A 542 0.89 40.88 37.97
C GLY A 542 1.04 39.46 37.43
N GLY A 543 1.68 39.34 36.28
CA GLY A 543 1.80 38.07 35.54
C GLY A 543 0.89 38.00 34.31
N PRO A 544 0.90 36.87 33.58
CA PRO A 544 1.70 35.68 33.87
C PRO A 544 3.18 35.90 33.52
N THR A 545 4.08 35.17 34.18
CA THR A 545 5.47 35.02 33.74
C THR A 545 5.81 33.54 33.68
N ASN A 546 6.30 33.07 32.54
CA ASN A 546 6.67 31.68 32.35
C ASN A 546 8.17 31.49 32.64
N THR A 547 8.49 30.72 33.68
CA THR A 547 9.87 30.40 34.05
C THR A 547 9.94 29.14 34.91
N GLY A 548 11.01 28.36 34.79
CA GLY A 548 11.17 27.10 35.52
C GLY A 548 10.14 26.02 35.18
N GLY A 549 9.50 26.10 34.00
CA GLY A 549 8.49 25.13 33.55
C GLY A 549 7.05 25.42 34.02
N PHE A 550 6.83 26.51 34.76
CA PHE A 550 5.50 26.87 35.29
C PHE A 550 5.08 28.29 34.90
N ASN A 551 3.76 28.53 34.89
CA ASN A 551 3.20 29.88 34.82
C ASN A 551 3.09 30.46 36.23
N TRP A 552 3.65 31.65 36.43
CA TRP A 552 3.65 32.33 37.71
C TRP A 552 2.79 33.58 37.66
N TRP A 553 2.06 33.82 38.75
CA TRP A 553 1.24 35.02 38.96
C TRP A 553 1.66 35.70 40.25
N ASN A 554 1.78 37.03 40.22
CA ASN A 554 2.02 37.82 41.42
C ASN A 554 0.67 38.10 42.10
N ILE A 555 0.53 37.62 43.33
CA ILE A 555 -0.72 37.67 44.09
C ILE A 555 -0.50 38.50 45.36
N ASN A 556 -1.40 39.46 45.57
CA ASN A 556 -1.57 40.16 46.83
C ASN A 556 -2.64 39.41 47.65
N TYR A 557 -2.23 38.61 48.62
CA TYR A 557 -3.12 37.81 49.46
C TYR A 557 -3.75 38.68 50.55
N ASP A 558 -4.94 38.30 51.04
CA ASP A 558 -5.60 39.09 52.11
C ASP A 558 -4.86 39.03 53.43
N SER A 559 -4.05 37.99 53.61
CA SER A 559 -3.24 37.76 54.80
C SER A 559 -2.04 36.89 54.44
N GLY A 560 -0.90 37.09 55.11
CA GLY A 560 0.30 36.29 54.91
C GLY A 560 1.28 36.92 53.91
N ALA A 561 2.10 36.09 53.28
CA ALA A 561 3.12 36.56 52.34
C ALA A 561 2.52 36.83 50.95
N ASP A 562 2.86 37.98 50.37
CA ASP A 562 2.55 38.37 49.00
C ASP A 562 3.70 38.03 48.05
N GLY A 563 3.38 37.75 46.79
CA GLY A 563 4.39 37.47 45.78
C GLY A 563 3.96 36.46 44.72
N TRP A 564 4.96 35.90 44.03
CA TRP A 564 4.78 35.02 42.89
C TRP A 564 4.41 33.60 43.32
N SER A 565 3.27 33.12 42.82
CA SER A 565 2.70 31.79 43.07
C SER A 565 2.46 31.04 41.75
N VAL A 566 2.61 29.71 41.75
CA VAL A 566 2.37 28.87 40.56
C VAL A 566 0.87 28.76 40.27
N GLU A 567 0.53 28.94 38.99
CA GLU A 567 -0.84 28.92 38.46
C GLU A 567 -1.64 27.65 38.77
N ASP A 568 -0.97 26.49 38.80
CA ASP A 568 -1.59 25.17 38.95
C ASP A 568 -2.35 25.04 40.27
N TYR A 569 -1.92 25.78 41.28
CA TYR A 569 -2.50 25.78 42.63
C TYR A 569 -3.45 26.96 42.88
N LEU A 570 -3.81 27.70 41.83
CA LEU A 570 -4.73 28.82 41.87
C LEU A 570 -5.97 28.55 41.03
N VAL A 571 -7.12 29.00 41.54
CA VAL A 571 -8.40 29.02 40.82
C VAL A 571 -9.04 30.39 40.94
N LYS A 572 -9.81 30.80 39.94
CA LYS A 572 -10.54 32.08 39.97
C LYS A 572 -11.68 31.98 40.99
N TYR A 573 -11.75 32.95 41.89
CA TYR A 573 -12.74 33.01 42.95
C TYR A 573 -13.83 34.02 42.59
N THR A 574 -15.06 33.55 42.46
CA THR A 574 -16.23 34.40 42.33
C THR A 574 -17.11 34.20 43.56
N VAL A 575 -17.56 35.30 44.17
CA VAL A 575 -18.61 35.23 45.20
C VAL A 575 -19.90 34.76 44.52
N ALA A 576 -20.50 33.70 45.06
CA ALA A 576 -21.84 33.28 44.63
C ALA A 576 -22.83 34.45 44.85
N PRO A 577 -23.76 34.71 43.93
CA PRO A 577 -24.78 35.72 44.14
C PRO A 577 -25.59 35.35 45.39
N SER A 578 -25.74 36.32 46.29
CA SER A 578 -26.54 36.17 47.51
C SER A 578 -27.97 35.72 47.14
N PRO A 579 -28.56 34.72 47.83
CA PRO A 579 -29.92 34.30 47.53
C PRO A 579 -30.89 35.47 47.71
N THR A 580 -31.69 35.74 46.69
CA THR A 580 -32.77 36.72 46.74
C THR A 580 -33.69 36.42 47.93
N PRO A 581 -34.04 37.40 48.78
CA PRO A 581 -34.89 37.15 49.93
C PRO A 581 -36.25 36.61 49.47
N THR A 582 -36.65 35.47 50.05
CA THR A 582 -37.96 34.85 49.83
C THR A 582 -39.07 35.81 50.29
N PRO A 583 -40.12 36.07 49.49
CA PRO A 583 -41.21 36.96 49.90
C PRO A 583 -41.97 36.38 51.11
N THR A 584 -42.15 37.21 52.14
CA THR A 584 -42.92 36.90 53.35
C THR A 584 -44.37 36.59 53.00
N PRO A 585 -44.94 35.44 53.40
CA PRO A 585 -46.35 35.14 53.17
C PRO A 585 -47.26 36.00 54.06
N THR A 586 -48.29 36.59 53.44
CA THR A 586 -49.39 37.30 54.11
C THR A 586 -50.14 36.36 55.07
N PRO A 587 -50.41 36.75 56.33
CA PRO A 587 -51.07 35.87 57.30
C PRO A 587 -52.57 35.72 57.01
N THR A 588 -53.02 34.46 56.90
CA THR A 588 -54.44 34.05 56.87
C THR A 588 -54.94 33.88 58.32
N PRO A 589 -56.17 34.32 58.68
CA PRO A 589 -56.61 34.38 60.08
C PRO A 589 -57.00 32.99 60.62
N HIS A 590 -56.48 32.62 61.80
CA HIS A 590 -56.86 31.41 62.52
C HIS A 590 -58.02 31.65 63.49
N LEU A 591 -59.07 30.82 63.38
CA LEU A 591 -60.17 30.72 64.34
C LEU A 591 -59.69 30.22 65.71
N LEU A 592 -60.15 30.90 66.76
CA LEU A 592 -59.99 30.53 68.17
C LEU A 592 -60.88 29.32 68.52
N LEU A 593 -60.26 28.23 69.01
CA LEU A 593 -60.95 27.18 69.75
C LEU A 593 -60.87 27.51 71.25
N SER A 594 -62.04 27.64 71.89
CA SER A 594 -62.19 27.84 73.35
C SER A 594 -61.87 26.57 74.15
N PRO A 595 -61.28 26.68 75.35
CA PRO A 595 -61.00 25.53 76.20
C PRO A 595 -62.19 25.09 77.07
N ASN A 596 -62.19 23.78 77.32
CA ASN A 596 -63.09 22.95 78.11
C ASN A 596 -63.76 23.58 79.35
N ARG A 597 -65.07 23.29 79.47
CA ARG A 597 -65.84 23.34 80.73
C ARG A 597 -65.29 22.35 81.75
N ARG A 598 -65.18 22.79 83.00
CA ARG A 598 -65.03 21.93 84.19
C ARG A 598 -66.38 21.76 84.91
N HIS A 599 -66.58 20.50 85.33
CA HIS A 599 -67.21 20.00 86.55
C HIS A 599 -68.74 20.06 86.81
N TYR A 600 -69.29 18.84 86.98
CA TYR A 600 -70.09 18.32 88.09
C TYR A 600 -71.16 19.23 88.73
N LYS A 601 -72.44 18.88 88.51
CA LYS A 601 -73.30 18.15 89.44
C LYS A 601 -74.56 17.68 88.73
#